data_AF-A0A1V2ZXP1-F1
#
_entry.id   AF-A0A1V2ZXP1-F1
#
_cell.length_a   1.000
_cell.length_b   1.000
_cell.length_c   1.000
_cell.angle_alpha   90.00
_cell.angle_beta   90.00
_cell.angle_gamma   90.00
#
_symmetry.space_group_name_H-M   'P 1'
#
loop_
_entity.id
_entity.type
_entity.pdbx_description
1 polymer ?
#
loop_
_entity_poly.entity_id
_entity_poly.type
_entity_poly.pdbx_seq_one_letter_code
_entity_poly.pdbx_strand_id
1 'polypeptide(L)'
;MLETAPMTEAEFSAYCREKGLYPEQVEAWRESCMNANANAAEQDKRSRQERKAEQKRVKKLERELQRKDKALAETAALLTLSKKAEAIWGRNDEDD
;
A
#
# COMPACT_ATOMS: atom_id res chain seq x y z
N MET A 1 -15.63 28.45 13.69
CA MET A 1 -16.44 27.83 12.63
C MET A 1 -17.89 27.64 13.06
N LEU A 2 -18.17 26.98 14.19
CA LEU A 2 -19.55 26.80 14.69
C LEU A 2 -20.24 28.11 15.08
N GLU A 3 -19.49 29.07 15.62
CA GLU A 3 -20.03 30.36 16.08
C GLU A 3 -20.52 31.25 14.93
N THR A 4 -19.88 31.22 13.77
CA THR A 4 -20.27 31.99 12.57
C THR A 4 -21.21 31.23 11.63
N ALA A 5 -21.58 29.99 11.96
CA ALA A 5 -22.47 29.18 11.15
C ALA A 5 -23.94 29.66 11.14
N PRO A 6 -24.54 30.14 12.26
CA PRO A 6 -25.92 30.63 12.27
C PRO A 6 -26.06 32.13 11.95
N MET A 7 -24.96 32.84 11.71
CA MET A 7 -24.96 34.30 11.51
C MET A 7 -25.43 34.68 10.11
N THR A 8 -26.20 35.76 10.00
CA THR A 8 -26.47 36.46 8.74
C THR A 8 -25.22 37.20 8.24
N GLU A 9 -25.20 37.61 6.97
CA GLU A 9 -24.06 38.31 6.36
C GLU A 9 -23.71 39.63 7.10
N ALA A 10 -24.72 40.35 7.58
CA ALA A 10 -24.54 41.58 8.36
C ALA A 10 -23.90 41.31 9.73
N GLU A 11 -24.36 40.29 10.43
CA GLU A 11 -23.81 39.85 11.72
C GLU A 11 -22.39 39.33 11.56
N PHE A 12 -22.13 38.58 10.49
CA PHE A 12 -20.81 38.08 10.15
C PHE A 12 -19.82 39.23 9.86
N SER A 13 -20.23 40.23 9.08
CA SER A 13 -19.41 41.41 8.81
C SER A 13 -19.10 42.23 10.07
N ALA A 14 -20.05 42.34 11.00
CA ALA A 14 -19.84 42.97 12.30
C ALA A 14 -18.88 42.17 13.18
N TYR A 15 -19.06 40.85 13.25
CA TYR A 15 -18.17 39.93 13.97
C TYR A 15 -16.74 40.00 13.44
N CYS A 16 -16.55 40.00 12.12
CA CYS A 16 -15.25 40.17 11.48
C CYS A 16 -14.57 41.48 11.91
N ARG A 17 -15.29 42.60 11.90
CA ARG A 17 -14.76 43.91 12.37
C ARG A 17 -14.38 43.89 13.85
N GLU A 18 -15.22 43.31 14.70
CA GLU A 18 -14.96 43.22 16.15
C GLU A 18 -13.73 42.37 16.46
N LYS A 19 -13.53 41.28 15.71
CA LYS A 19 -12.41 40.35 15.88
C LYS A 19 -11.15 40.74 15.10
N GLY A 20 -11.19 41.81 14.29
CA GLY A 20 -10.09 42.22 13.43
C GLY A 20 -9.77 41.22 12.32
N LEU A 21 -10.77 40.47 11.85
CA LEU A 21 -10.65 39.46 10.80
C LEU A 21 -11.28 39.96 9.50
N TYR A 22 -10.72 39.55 8.37
CA TYR A 22 -11.33 39.78 7.07
C TYR A 22 -12.32 38.65 6.73
N PRO A 23 -13.50 38.95 6.17
CA PRO A 23 -14.47 37.94 5.74
C PRO A 23 -13.85 36.84 4.86
N GLU A 24 -12.96 37.22 3.93
CA GLU A 24 -12.33 36.26 3.02
C GLU A 24 -11.41 35.27 3.76
N GLN A 25 -10.80 35.67 4.89
CA GLN A 25 -9.96 34.78 5.69
C GLN A 25 -10.79 33.70 6.39
N VAL A 26 -11.97 34.07 6.87
CA VAL A 26 -12.86 33.12 7.55
C VAL A 26 -13.48 32.14 6.54
N GLU A 27 -13.80 32.61 5.33
CA GLU A 27 -14.22 31.75 4.22
C GLU A 27 -13.10 30.80 3.78
N ALA A 28 -11.88 31.29 3.60
CA ALA A 28 -10.72 30.48 3.24
C ALA A 28 -10.46 29.36 4.27
N TRP A 29 -10.61 29.66 5.57
CA TRP A 29 -10.53 28.63 6.61
C TRP A 29 -11.69 27.64 6.53
N ARG A 30 -12.90 28.08 6.15
CA ARG A 30 -14.07 27.20 6.03
C ARG A 30 -13.85 26.19 4.92
N GLU A 31 -13.43 26.66 3.76
CA GLU A 31 -13.07 25.81 2.62
C GLU A 31 -11.92 24.87 2.97
N SER A 32 -10.88 25.36 3.63
CA SER A 32 -9.75 24.53 4.05
C SER A 32 -10.18 23.41 5.00
N CYS A 33 -11.05 23.69 5.98
CA CYS A 33 -11.58 22.67 6.88
C CYS A 33 -12.46 21.64 6.16
N MET A 34 -13.28 22.06 5.20
CA MET A 34 -14.14 21.15 4.42
C MET A 34 -13.30 20.26 3.50
N ASN A 35 -12.33 20.83 2.80
CA ASN A 35 -11.48 20.13 1.84
C ASN A 35 -10.49 19.17 2.53
N ALA A 36 -9.99 19.51 3.72
CA ALA A 36 -9.09 18.63 4.47
C ALA A 36 -9.74 17.27 4.80
N ASN A 37 -11.03 17.28 5.17
CA ASN A 37 -11.74 16.05 5.54
C ASN A 37 -12.18 15.24 4.32
N ALA A 38 -12.57 15.90 3.22
CA ALA A 38 -12.97 15.22 1.99
C ALA A 38 -11.81 14.45 1.35
N ASN A 39 -10.61 15.05 1.33
CA ASN A 39 -9.43 14.43 0.72
C ASN A 39 -8.85 13.28 1.54
N ALA A 40 -8.90 13.38 2.88
CA ALA A 40 -8.36 12.34 3.76
C ALA A 40 -9.06 10.99 3.61
N ALA A 41 -10.41 10.98 3.53
CA ALA A 41 -11.17 9.74 3.45
C ALA A 41 -10.95 8.98 2.12
N GLU A 42 -10.87 9.70 1.00
CA GLU A 42 -10.59 9.09 -0.31
C GLU A 42 -9.13 8.62 -0.42
N GLN A 43 -8.18 9.38 0.14
CA GLN A 43 -6.78 8.98 0.18
C GLN A 43 -6.58 7.71 1.04
N ASP A 44 -7.25 7.59 2.17
CA ASP A 44 -7.22 6.40 3.02
C ASP A 44 -7.82 5.18 2.33
N LYS A 45 -8.96 5.34 1.64
CA LYS A 45 -9.57 4.25 0.86
C LYS A 45 -8.62 3.76 -0.23
N ARG A 46 -8.02 4.69 -0.98
CA ARG A 46 -7.07 4.37 -2.05
C ARG A 46 -5.83 3.66 -1.49
N SER A 47 -5.22 4.21 -0.45
CA SER A 47 -4.07 3.59 0.24
C SER A 47 -4.40 2.18 0.74
N ARG A 48 -5.58 1.96 1.32
CA ARG A 48 -6.01 0.65 1.79
C ARG A 48 -6.21 -0.36 0.65
N GLN A 49 -6.72 0.07 -0.50
CA GLN A 49 -6.87 -0.77 -1.68
C GLN A 49 -5.50 -1.15 -2.27
N GLU A 50 -4.60 -0.17 -2.42
CA GLU A 50 -3.22 -0.39 -2.87
C GLU A 50 -2.49 -1.37 -1.96
N ARG A 51 -2.57 -1.19 -0.63
CA ARG A 51 -1.95 -2.09 0.34
C ARG A 51 -2.51 -3.52 0.26
N LYS A 52 -3.82 -3.68 0.03
CA LYS A 52 -4.43 -5.00 -0.18
C LYS A 52 -3.96 -5.66 -1.48
N ALA A 53 -3.85 -4.89 -2.56
CA ALA A 53 -3.35 -5.40 -3.83
C ALA A 53 -1.90 -5.86 -3.70
N GLU A 54 -1.06 -5.06 -3.03
CA GLU A 54 0.34 -5.39 -2.81
C GLU A 54 0.49 -6.63 -1.92
N GLN A 55 -0.25 -6.73 -0.82
CA GLN A 55 -0.23 -7.94 0.02
C GLN A 55 -0.63 -9.20 -0.74
N LYS A 56 -1.58 -9.11 -1.67
CA LYS A 56 -1.94 -10.25 -2.54
C LYS A 56 -0.80 -10.61 -3.48
N ARG A 57 -0.13 -9.62 -4.06
CA ARG A 57 1.02 -9.81 -4.95
C ARG A 57 2.18 -10.46 -4.21
N VAL A 58 2.54 -9.96 -3.03
CA VAL A 58 3.58 -10.54 -2.16
C VAL A 58 3.27 -12.02 -1.87
N LYS A 59 2.08 -12.34 -1.38
CA LYS A 59 1.69 -13.74 -1.11
C LYS A 59 1.75 -14.65 -2.34
N LYS A 60 1.39 -14.13 -3.51
CA LYS A 60 1.49 -14.90 -4.76
C LYS A 60 2.95 -15.19 -5.10
N LEU A 61 3.81 -14.17 -5.04
CA LEU A 61 5.24 -14.29 -5.31
C LEU A 61 5.93 -15.23 -4.32
N GLU A 62 5.62 -15.13 -3.03
CA GLU A 62 6.15 -16.04 -2.00
C GLU A 62 5.81 -17.51 -2.30
N ARG A 63 4.58 -17.81 -2.73
CA ARG A 63 4.19 -19.18 -3.10
C ARG A 63 4.92 -19.68 -4.33
N GLU A 64 5.06 -18.83 -5.35
CA GLU A 64 5.81 -19.17 -6.56
C GLU A 64 7.29 -19.42 -6.24
N LEU A 65 7.87 -18.60 -5.37
CA LEU A 65 9.24 -18.75 -4.88
C LEU A 65 9.39 -20.11 -4.18
N GLN A 66 8.53 -20.41 -3.19
CA GLN A 66 8.58 -21.68 -2.46
C GLN A 66 8.47 -22.90 -3.38
N ARG A 67 7.60 -22.85 -4.40
CA ARG A 67 7.46 -23.95 -5.36
C ARG A 67 8.73 -24.14 -6.19
N LYS A 68 9.35 -23.03 -6.62
CA LYS A 68 10.60 -23.06 -7.38
C LYS A 68 11.76 -23.56 -6.53
N ASP A 69 11.88 -23.10 -5.29
CA ASP A 69 12.91 -23.55 -4.35
C ASP A 69 12.78 -25.04 -4.04
N LYS A 70 11.55 -25.55 -3.88
CA LYS A 70 11.32 -26.99 -3.69
C LYS A 70 11.77 -27.79 -4.91
N ALA A 71 11.39 -27.39 -6.11
CA ALA A 71 11.81 -28.06 -7.34
C ALA A 71 13.35 -28.01 -7.51
N LEU A 72 13.97 -26.88 -7.16
CA LEU A 72 15.42 -26.72 -7.19
C LEU A 72 16.12 -27.61 -6.14
N ALA A 73 15.56 -27.75 -4.95
CA ALA A 73 16.08 -28.66 -3.94
C ALA A 73 15.97 -30.13 -4.37
N GLU A 74 14.86 -30.51 -4.99
CA GLU A 74 14.67 -31.86 -5.54
C GLU A 74 15.69 -32.16 -6.66
N THR A 75 15.92 -31.24 -7.59
CA THR A 75 16.94 -31.44 -8.65
C THR A 75 18.35 -31.49 -8.09
N ALA A 76 18.68 -30.66 -7.10
CA ALA A 76 19.97 -30.69 -6.41
C ALA A 76 20.19 -32.03 -5.67
N ALA A 77 19.13 -32.57 -5.03
CA ALA A 77 19.18 -33.86 -4.38
C ALA A 77 19.40 -35.00 -5.40
N LEU A 78 18.65 -35.01 -6.50
CA LEU A 78 18.82 -35.99 -7.57
C LEU A 78 20.23 -35.95 -8.18
N LEU A 79 20.74 -34.75 -8.47
CA LEU A 79 22.11 -34.58 -8.98
C LEU A 79 23.16 -35.11 -7.99
N THR A 80 22.96 -34.85 -6.69
CA THR A 80 23.86 -35.33 -5.65
C THR A 80 23.82 -36.87 -5.56
N LEU A 81 22.64 -37.47 -5.65
CA LEU A 81 22.49 -38.92 -5.66
C LEU A 81 23.12 -39.55 -6.91
N SER A 82 22.93 -38.97 -8.10
CA SER A 82 23.57 -39.42 -9.35
C SER A 82 25.08 -39.44 -9.21
N LYS A 83 25.68 -38.33 -8.74
CA LYS A 83 27.13 -38.24 -8.52
C LYS A 83 27.64 -39.27 -7.51
N LYS A 84 26.89 -39.53 -6.45
CA LYS A 84 27.25 -40.56 -5.46
C LYS A 84 27.16 -41.97 -6.04
N ALA A 85 26.13 -42.24 -6.85
CA ALA A 85 25.97 -43.52 -7.53
C ALA A 85 27.12 -43.77 -8.52
N GLU A 86 27.44 -42.78 -9.36
CA GLU A 86 28.59 -42.82 -10.28
C GLU A 86 29.91 -43.06 -9.54
N ALA A 87 30.10 -42.48 -8.35
CA ALA A 87 31.31 -42.68 -7.56
C ALA A 87 31.43 -44.11 -6.97
N ILE A 88 30.30 -44.77 -6.69
CA ILE A 88 30.27 -46.12 -6.10
C ILE A 88 30.34 -47.19 -7.18
N TRP A 89 29.54 -47.05 -8.24
CA TRP A 89 29.35 -48.07 -9.27
C TRP A 89 30.11 -47.79 -10.56
N GLY A 90 30.79 -46.64 -10.67
CA GLY A 90 31.35 -46.15 -11.93
C GLY A 90 30.28 -45.45 -12.77
N ARG A 91 30.70 -44.75 -13.82
CA ARG A 91 29.78 -44.23 -14.81
C ARG A 91 29.24 -45.43 -15.59
N ASN A 92 27.92 -45.60 -15.65
CA ASN A 92 27.31 -46.58 -16.55
C ASN A 92 27.48 -46.01 -17.97
N ASP A 93 28.69 -46.11 -18.52
CA ASP A 93 28.95 -45.92 -19.94
C ASP A 93 28.43 -47.19 -20.64
N GLU A 94 27.11 -47.35 -20.66
CA GLU A 94 26.43 -48.17 -21.67
C GLU A 94 26.15 -47.25 -22.86
N ASP A 95 27.23 -46.80 -23.51
CA ASP A 95 27.21 -46.42 -24.91
C ASP A 95 27.42 -47.71 -25.73
N ASP A 96 26.31 -48.40 -26.00
CA ASP A 96 26.02 -49.12 -27.25
C ASP A 96 24.50 -49.27 -27.43
#